data_AF-A0A965E3G8-F1
#
_entry.id   AF-A0A965E3G8-F1
#
_cell.length_a   1.000
_cell.length_b   1.000
_cell.length_c   1.000
_cell.angle_alpha   90.00
_cell.angle_beta   90.00
_cell.angle_gamma   90.00
#
_symmetry.space_group_name_H-M   'P 1'
#
loop_
_entity.id
_entity.type
_entity.pdbx_description
1 polymer ?
#
loop_
_entity_poly.entity_id
_entity_poly.type
_entity_poly.pdbx_seq_one_letter_code
_entity_poly.pdbx_strand_id
1 'polypeptide(L)'
;MDSVRDAVASGATAEQFAKLPVPASYRAAVLDKSDAEMFAGMASRDKDPRKSLKLREVPVPELAPDEALVAVMASSINFNTVWSSIFEPVSTFGSLTRLARESSWAKRHDLPYHVVGSDGSGVVLRVGTAVRNWKPGDRVTIHCNHVDDQDPSAHDDS
;
A
#
# COMPACT_ATOMS: atom_id res chain seq x y z
N MET A 1 -9.95 -9.00 10.93
CA MET A 1 -10.51 -8.99 9.57
C MET A 1 -12.02 -9.19 9.62
N ASP A 2 -12.51 -10.26 10.26
CA ASP A 2 -13.95 -10.54 10.33
C ASP A 2 -14.77 -9.40 10.97
N SER A 3 -14.27 -8.83 12.08
CA SER A 3 -14.91 -7.68 12.74
C SER A 3 -15.08 -6.44 11.85
N VAL A 4 -14.17 -6.20 10.90
CA VAL A 4 -14.27 -5.08 9.95
C VAL A 4 -15.30 -5.39 8.87
N ARG A 5 -15.29 -6.62 8.33
CA ARG A 5 -16.30 -7.05 7.35
C ARG A 5 -17.70 -7.02 7.94
N ASP A 6 -17.85 -7.48 9.18
CA ASP A 6 -19.13 -7.47 9.89
C ASP A 6 -19.62 -6.05 10.12
N ALA A 7 -18.75 -5.13 10.54
CA ALA A 7 -19.09 -3.72 10.71
C ALA A 7 -19.53 -3.05 9.39
N VAL A 8 -18.87 -3.40 8.27
CA VAL A 8 -19.28 -2.93 6.95
C VAL A 8 -20.64 -3.49 6.55
N ALA A 9 -20.86 -4.79 6.76
CA ALA A 9 -22.11 -5.48 6.43
C ALA A 9 -23.29 -4.99 7.29
N SER A 10 -23.04 -4.63 8.55
CA SER A 10 -24.06 -4.14 9.48
C SER A 10 -24.33 -2.63 9.36
N GLY A 11 -23.58 -1.90 8.53
CA GLY A 11 -23.71 -0.44 8.40
C GLY A 11 -23.30 0.32 9.67
N ALA A 12 -22.19 -0.09 10.30
CA ALA A 12 -21.69 0.52 11.53
C ALA A 12 -21.41 2.03 11.38
N THR A 13 -21.56 2.78 12.48
CA THR A 13 -21.29 4.22 12.53
C THR A 13 -19.79 4.52 12.56
N ALA A 14 -19.42 5.79 12.32
CA ALA A 14 -18.03 6.24 12.37
C ALA A 14 -17.38 5.97 13.74
N GLU A 15 -18.12 6.16 14.85
CA GLU A 15 -17.66 5.89 16.21
C GLU A 15 -17.41 4.41 16.46
N GLN A 16 -18.23 3.54 15.84
CA GLN A 16 -18.04 2.10 15.91
C GLN A 16 -16.78 1.68 15.15
N PHE A 17 -16.56 2.20 13.93
CA PHE A 17 -15.31 1.97 13.19
C PHE A 17 -14.07 2.47 13.92
N ALA A 18 -14.14 3.65 14.54
CA ALA A 18 -13.04 4.22 15.31
C ALA A 18 -12.65 3.36 16.53
N LYS A 19 -13.58 2.57 17.07
CA LYS A 19 -13.35 1.65 18.20
C LYS A 19 -12.90 0.25 17.79
N LEU A 20 -13.05 -0.14 16.52
CA LEU A 20 -12.59 -1.44 16.05
C LEU A 20 -11.08 -1.57 16.26
N PRO A 21 -10.57 -2.65 16.88
CA PRO A 21 -9.13 -2.82 17.03
C PRO A 21 -8.45 -2.93 15.66
N VAL A 22 -7.36 -2.19 15.48
CA VAL A 22 -6.47 -2.37 14.33
C VAL A 22 -5.67 -3.65 14.58
N PRO A 23 -5.66 -4.63 13.65
CA PRO A 23 -4.91 -5.86 13.84
C PRO A 23 -3.40 -5.58 13.82
N ALA A 24 -2.62 -6.43 14.48
CA ALA A 24 -1.15 -6.31 14.46
C ALA A 24 -0.55 -6.64 13.08
N SER A 25 -1.22 -7.49 12.30
CA SER A 25 -0.84 -7.88 10.94
C SER A 25 -2.03 -7.92 9.99
N TYR A 26 -1.74 -7.97 8.69
CA TYR A 26 -2.73 -8.19 7.65
C TYR A 26 -2.16 -9.04 6.51
N ARG A 27 -3.06 -9.77 5.83
CA ARG A 27 -2.71 -10.56 4.64
C ARG A 27 -2.48 -9.65 3.44
N ALA A 28 -1.36 -9.83 2.76
CA ALA A 28 -0.95 -9.02 1.62
C ALA A 28 -0.35 -9.88 0.50
N ALA A 29 -0.46 -9.40 -0.75
CA ALA A 29 0.33 -9.87 -1.88
C ALA A 29 1.68 -9.14 -1.87
N VAL A 30 2.77 -9.90 -1.77
CA VAL A 30 4.09 -9.35 -1.51
C VAL A 30 5.17 -9.94 -2.41
N LEU A 31 6.16 -9.11 -2.73
CA LEU A 31 7.44 -9.49 -3.31
C LEU A 31 8.51 -9.52 -2.22
N ASP A 32 9.54 -10.34 -2.40
CA ASP A 32 10.70 -10.42 -1.50
C ASP A 32 11.93 -9.75 -2.13
N LYS A 33 12.68 -9.00 -1.32
CA LYS A 33 13.91 -8.32 -1.78
C LYS A 33 14.98 -9.31 -2.22
N SER A 34 15.02 -10.50 -1.60
CA SER A 34 15.92 -11.60 -1.98
C SER A 34 15.66 -12.14 -3.39
N ASP A 35 14.45 -11.96 -3.90
CA ASP A 35 14.00 -12.54 -5.16
C ASP A 35 14.24 -11.59 -6.34
N ALA A 36 14.80 -10.39 -6.10
CA ALA A 36 14.96 -9.35 -7.12
C ALA A 36 15.71 -9.81 -8.38
N GLU A 37 16.64 -10.77 -8.24
CA GLU A 37 17.44 -11.34 -9.34
C GLU A 37 16.94 -12.73 -9.79
N MET A 38 15.80 -13.22 -9.29
CA MET A 38 15.33 -14.60 -9.55
C MET A 38 15.04 -14.89 -11.03
N PHE A 39 14.86 -13.84 -11.84
CA PHE A 39 14.57 -13.92 -13.27
C PHE A 39 15.72 -13.38 -14.14
N ALA A 40 16.92 -13.22 -13.58
CA ALA A 40 18.08 -12.75 -14.33
C ALA A 40 18.37 -13.65 -15.54
N GLY A 41 18.58 -13.04 -16.71
CA GLY A 41 18.84 -13.75 -17.97
C GLY A 41 17.61 -14.36 -18.66
N MET A 42 16.42 -14.28 -18.06
CA MET A 42 15.17 -14.72 -18.71
C MET A 42 14.56 -13.63 -19.59
N ALA A 43 13.94 -14.02 -20.71
CA ALA A 43 13.13 -13.10 -21.50
C ALA A 43 11.87 -12.68 -20.72
N SER A 44 11.46 -11.42 -20.84
CA SER A 44 10.33 -10.85 -20.06
C SER A 44 9.04 -11.66 -20.19
N ARG A 45 8.77 -12.24 -21.37
CA ARG A 45 7.59 -13.08 -21.63
C ARG A 45 7.56 -14.37 -20.80
N ASP A 46 8.72 -14.89 -20.42
CA ASP A 46 8.87 -16.14 -19.69
C ASP A 46 8.93 -15.92 -18.16
N LYS A 47 9.02 -14.67 -17.72
CA LYS A 47 8.97 -14.30 -16.30
C LYS A 47 7.54 -14.47 -15.80
N ASP A 48 7.34 -15.42 -14.89
CA ASP A 48 6.03 -15.79 -14.38
C ASP A 48 5.76 -15.10 -13.03
N PRO A 49 4.83 -14.12 -12.95
CA PRO A 49 4.46 -13.43 -11.71
C PRO A 49 4.09 -14.36 -10.55
N ARG A 50 3.57 -15.55 -10.85
CA ARG A 50 3.13 -16.52 -9.82
C ARG A 50 4.30 -17.10 -9.02
N LYS A 51 5.54 -16.96 -9.51
CA LYS A 51 6.75 -17.44 -8.82
C LYS A 51 7.28 -16.43 -7.80
N SER A 52 7.06 -15.13 -8.01
CA SER A 52 7.58 -14.05 -7.17
C SER A 52 6.54 -13.51 -6.18
N LEU A 53 5.27 -13.44 -6.59
CA LEU A 53 4.18 -12.96 -5.74
C LEU A 53 3.76 -14.02 -4.71
N LYS A 54 3.84 -13.64 -3.44
CA LYS A 54 3.48 -14.51 -2.30
C LYS A 54 2.37 -13.87 -1.51
N LEU A 55 1.47 -14.67 -0.94
CA LEU A 55 0.50 -14.21 0.05
C LEU A 55 1.08 -14.45 1.45
N ARG A 56 1.26 -13.39 2.24
CA ARG A 56 1.80 -13.47 3.61
C ARG A 56 1.08 -12.51 4.55
N GLU A 57 1.14 -12.81 5.84
CA GLU A 57 0.83 -11.85 6.89
C GLU A 57 2.03 -10.91 7.06
N VAL A 58 1.77 -9.60 7.07
CA VAL A 58 2.78 -8.55 7.30
C VAL A 58 2.27 -7.59 8.38
N PRO A 59 3.16 -6.97 9.18
CA PRO A 59 2.75 -6.04 10.23
C PRO A 59 2.01 -4.84 9.64
N VAL A 60 0.99 -4.34 10.36
CA VAL A 60 0.38 -3.04 10.04
C VAL A 60 1.40 -1.94 10.37
N PRO A 61 1.75 -1.06 9.42
CA PRO A 61 2.73 -0.02 9.66
C PRO A 61 2.17 1.08 10.56
N GLU A 62 3.05 1.81 11.25
CA GLU A 62 2.67 2.99 12.01
C GLU A 62 2.15 4.09 11.07
N LEU A 63 0.96 4.65 11.35
CA LEU A 63 0.29 5.62 10.49
C LEU A 63 0.91 7.02 10.63
N ALA A 64 1.32 7.63 9.51
CA ALA A 64 1.84 8.99 9.51
C ALA A 64 0.72 10.04 9.71
N PRO A 65 1.04 11.29 10.11
CA PRO A 65 0.05 12.34 10.38
C PRO A 65 -0.89 12.65 9.21
N ASP A 66 -0.42 12.50 7.99
CA ASP A 66 -1.11 12.84 6.73
C ASP A 66 -1.76 11.62 6.05
N GLU A 67 -1.69 10.44 6.65
CA GLU A 67 -2.16 9.18 6.05
C GLU A 67 -3.53 8.71 6.56
N ALA A 68 -4.16 7.82 5.79
CA ALA A 68 -5.32 7.04 6.22
C ALA A 68 -5.05 5.54 6.14
N LEU A 69 -5.38 4.80 7.20
CA LEU A 69 -5.38 3.34 7.17
C LEU A 69 -6.74 2.87 6.63
N VAL A 70 -6.73 2.18 5.50
CA VAL A 70 -7.95 1.72 4.82
C VAL A 70 -8.06 0.20 4.89
N ALA A 71 -9.23 -0.30 5.29
CA ALA A 71 -9.61 -1.69 5.10
C ALA A 71 -9.99 -1.91 3.63
N VAL A 72 -9.07 -2.43 2.84
CA VAL A 72 -9.27 -2.69 1.41
C VAL A 72 -10.29 -3.81 1.22
N MET A 73 -11.39 -3.49 0.53
CA MET A 73 -12.45 -4.45 0.19
C MET A 73 -12.20 -5.08 -1.19
N ALA A 74 -11.63 -4.30 -2.12
CA ALA A 74 -11.21 -4.76 -3.43
C ALA A 74 -10.02 -3.93 -3.93
N SER A 75 -9.22 -4.53 -4.81
CA SER A 75 -8.10 -3.90 -5.52
C SER A 75 -8.12 -4.40 -6.98
N SER A 76 -7.22 -3.91 -7.82
CA SER A 76 -7.06 -4.36 -9.19
C SER A 76 -5.62 -4.82 -9.47
N ILE A 77 -5.41 -5.42 -10.64
CA ILE A 77 -4.08 -5.71 -11.16
C ILE A 77 -3.82 -4.76 -12.31
N ASN A 78 -2.88 -3.84 -12.11
CA ASN A 78 -2.41 -2.90 -13.12
C ASN A 78 -1.08 -3.39 -13.73
N PHE A 79 -0.68 -2.86 -14.89
CA PHE A 79 0.61 -3.16 -15.51
C PHE A 79 1.79 -2.92 -14.56
N ASN A 80 1.74 -1.88 -13.72
CA ASN A 80 2.79 -1.64 -12.73
C ASN A 80 2.93 -2.81 -11.71
N THR A 81 1.85 -3.53 -11.42
CA THR A 81 1.84 -4.70 -10.53
C THR A 81 2.51 -5.87 -11.25
N VAL A 82 2.22 -6.05 -12.54
CA VAL A 82 2.88 -7.06 -13.38
C VAL A 82 4.38 -6.77 -13.47
N TRP A 83 4.78 -5.54 -13.82
CA TRP A 83 6.19 -5.13 -13.90
C TRP A 83 6.92 -5.29 -12.57
N SER A 84 6.30 -4.89 -11.46
CA SER A 84 6.84 -5.13 -10.12
C SER A 84 7.09 -6.62 -9.90
N SER A 85 6.13 -7.47 -10.24
CA SER A 85 6.23 -8.92 -10.02
C SER A 85 7.31 -9.61 -10.84
N ILE A 86 7.75 -9.03 -11.95
CA ILE A 86 8.83 -9.58 -12.77
C ILE A 86 10.15 -8.78 -12.62
N PHE A 87 10.17 -7.83 -11.67
CA PHE A 87 11.28 -6.94 -11.34
C PHE A 87 11.78 -6.09 -12.53
N GLU A 88 10.87 -5.62 -13.39
CA GLU A 88 11.19 -4.82 -14.58
C GLU A 88 10.62 -3.40 -14.55
N PRO A 89 11.24 -2.44 -15.27
CA PRO A 89 12.54 -2.55 -15.93
C PRO A 89 13.71 -2.64 -14.94
N VAL A 90 13.45 -2.28 -13.68
CA VAL A 90 14.33 -2.46 -12.53
C VAL A 90 13.48 -2.87 -11.33
N SER A 91 14.10 -3.50 -10.34
CA SER A 91 13.43 -3.86 -9.09
C SER A 91 12.87 -2.63 -8.35
N THR A 92 11.63 -2.71 -7.88
CA THR A 92 10.97 -1.65 -7.10
C THR A 92 11.67 -1.35 -5.77
N PHE A 93 12.44 -2.31 -5.23
CA PHE A 93 13.18 -2.12 -3.99
C PHE A 93 14.20 -0.97 -4.07
N GLY A 94 14.77 -0.70 -5.25
CA GLY A 94 15.65 0.46 -5.44
C GLY A 94 14.91 1.78 -5.22
N SER A 95 13.69 1.91 -5.76
CA SER A 95 12.82 3.08 -5.57
C SER A 95 12.40 3.25 -4.12
N LEU A 96 12.04 2.15 -3.42
CA LEU A 96 11.67 2.18 -2.01
C LEU A 96 12.84 2.58 -1.09
N THR A 97 14.04 2.06 -1.37
CA THR A 97 15.26 2.47 -0.65
C THR A 97 15.61 3.95 -0.92
N ARG A 98 15.27 4.49 -2.08
CA ARG A 98 15.42 5.93 -2.37
C ARG A 98 14.39 6.77 -1.61
N LEU A 99 13.11 6.40 -1.69
CA LEU A 99 12.00 7.04 -0.97
C LEU A 99 12.27 7.13 0.52
N ALA A 100 12.80 6.05 1.12
CA ALA A 100 13.15 6.01 2.55
C ALA A 100 14.17 7.06 3.02
N ARG A 101 14.84 7.77 2.11
CA ARG A 101 15.77 8.87 2.42
C ARG A 101 15.08 10.22 2.53
N GLU A 102 13.83 10.34 2.07
CA GLU A 102 13.11 11.62 1.99
C GLU A 102 12.60 12.07 3.37
N SER A 103 12.14 11.15 4.22
CA SER A 103 11.68 11.49 5.57
C SER A 103 11.75 10.32 6.55
N SER A 104 11.60 10.61 7.85
CA SER A 104 11.46 9.57 8.88
C SER A 104 10.23 8.69 8.65
N TRP A 105 9.15 9.25 8.09
CA TRP A 105 7.93 8.54 7.74
C TRP A 105 8.09 7.71 6.47
N ALA A 106 8.93 8.13 5.52
CA ALA A 106 9.19 7.35 4.32
C ALA A 106 10.05 6.10 4.62
N LYS A 107 10.85 6.12 5.69
CA LYS A 107 11.76 5.01 6.05
C LYS A 107 11.07 3.66 6.23
N ARG A 108 9.83 3.65 6.71
CA ARG A 108 9.00 2.43 6.88
C ARG A 108 8.63 1.75 5.55
N HIS A 109 8.93 2.35 4.40
CA HIS A 109 8.75 1.71 3.09
C HIS A 109 9.97 0.89 2.63
N ASP A 110 11.18 1.10 3.18
CA ASP A 110 12.37 0.29 2.86
C ASP A 110 12.40 -0.98 3.72
N LEU A 111 11.60 -1.96 3.31
CA LEU A 111 11.43 -3.25 3.96
C LEU A 111 12.06 -4.38 3.13
N PRO A 112 12.32 -5.55 3.74
CA PRO A 112 12.78 -6.73 3.00
C PRO A 112 11.68 -7.34 2.10
N TYR A 113 10.47 -6.77 2.11
CA TYR A 113 9.34 -7.15 1.27
C TYR A 113 8.61 -5.90 0.73
N HIS A 114 7.86 -6.06 -0.35
CA HIS A 114 7.05 -4.99 -0.95
C HIS A 114 5.62 -5.48 -1.14
N VAL A 115 4.67 -4.84 -0.45
CA VAL A 115 3.22 -5.08 -0.66
C VAL A 115 2.80 -4.35 -1.94
N VAL A 116 2.32 -5.10 -2.93
CA VAL A 116 1.94 -4.53 -4.23
C VAL A 116 0.44 -4.24 -4.31
N GLY A 117 0.08 -3.36 -5.26
CA GLY A 117 -1.28 -2.90 -5.50
C GLY A 117 -1.30 -1.37 -5.53
N SER A 118 -1.72 -0.79 -6.65
CA SER A 118 -1.69 0.67 -6.84
C SER A 118 -3.06 1.33 -6.76
N ASP A 119 -4.12 0.54 -6.65
CA ASP A 119 -5.49 1.04 -6.51
C ASP A 119 -6.30 0.17 -5.55
N GLY A 120 -7.44 0.71 -5.11
CA GLY A 120 -8.33 -0.02 -4.25
C GLY A 120 -9.63 0.70 -3.96
N SER A 121 -10.59 -0.04 -3.43
CA SER A 121 -11.76 0.52 -2.78
C SER A 121 -11.92 -0.10 -1.39
N GLY A 122 -12.33 0.70 -0.42
CA GLY A 122 -12.33 0.26 0.96
C GLY A 122 -13.04 1.21 1.90
N VAL A 123 -12.85 0.94 3.19
CA VAL A 123 -13.40 1.76 4.28
C VAL A 123 -12.27 2.26 5.17
N VAL A 124 -12.26 3.55 5.46
CA VAL A 124 -11.27 4.17 6.35
C VAL A 124 -11.41 3.59 7.76
N LEU A 125 -10.31 3.11 8.34
CA LEU A 125 -10.25 2.64 9.73
C LEU A 125 -9.68 3.70 10.66
N ARG A 126 -8.58 4.34 10.26
CA ARG A 126 -7.87 5.37 11.03
C ARG A 126 -7.38 6.46 10.09
N VAL A 127 -7.21 7.65 10.65
CA VAL A 127 -6.61 8.79 9.97
C VAL A 127 -5.54 9.38 10.86
N GLY A 128 -4.47 9.89 10.25
CA GLY A 128 -3.43 10.64 10.94
C GLY A 128 -3.95 11.99 11.44
N THR A 129 -3.16 12.63 12.30
CA THR A 129 -3.55 13.86 13.00
C THR A 129 -3.70 15.10 12.10
N ALA A 130 -3.15 15.09 10.89
CA ALA A 130 -3.23 16.17 9.91
C ALA A 130 -4.35 15.95 8.87
N VAL A 131 -4.99 14.78 8.84
CA VAL A 131 -6.11 14.49 7.92
C VAL A 131 -7.37 15.22 8.37
N ARG A 132 -8.00 15.95 7.45
CA ARG A 132 -9.17 16.82 7.76
C ARG A 132 -10.48 16.39 7.10
N ASN A 133 -10.41 15.76 5.94
CA ASN A 133 -11.58 15.51 5.08
C ASN A 133 -12.11 14.07 5.14
N TRP A 134 -11.43 13.20 5.91
CA TRP A 134 -11.77 11.79 6.02
C TRP A 134 -11.89 11.40 7.48
N LYS A 135 -12.78 10.43 7.77
CA LYS A 135 -12.97 9.86 9.10
C LYS A 135 -13.20 8.35 9.03
N PRO A 136 -13.01 7.61 10.14
CA PRO A 136 -13.36 6.19 10.21
C PRO A 136 -14.80 5.92 9.71
N GLY A 137 -14.96 4.89 8.89
CA GLY A 137 -16.24 4.51 8.27
C GLY A 137 -16.49 5.12 6.88
N ASP A 138 -15.70 6.11 6.44
CA ASP A 138 -15.83 6.65 5.08
C ASP A 138 -15.48 5.59 4.03
N ARG A 139 -16.31 5.49 2.99
CA ARG A 139 -16.08 4.61 1.83
C ARG A 139 -15.26 5.37 0.80
N VAL A 140 -14.13 4.80 0.41
CA VAL A 140 -13.14 5.49 -0.43
C VAL A 140 -12.69 4.63 -1.59
N THR A 141 -12.26 5.30 -2.67
CA THR A 141 -11.39 4.75 -3.69
C THR A 141 -9.99 5.33 -3.52
N ILE A 142 -8.97 4.53 -3.80
CA ILE A 142 -7.55 4.90 -3.69
C ILE A 142 -6.99 4.98 -5.11
N HIS A 143 -6.36 6.11 -5.45
CA HIS A 143 -5.62 6.30 -6.68
C HIS A 143 -4.10 6.27 -6.43
N CYS A 144 -3.31 5.93 -7.44
CA CYS A 144 -1.88 5.66 -7.29
C CYS A 144 -0.95 6.87 -7.34
N ASN A 145 -1.45 8.04 -7.77
CA ASN A 145 -0.58 9.20 -7.95
C ASN A 145 0.04 9.60 -6.61
N HIS A 146 1.36 9.61 -6.58
CA HIS A 146 2.15 10.13 -5.49
C HIS A 146 2.73 11.48 -5.94
N VAL A 147 2.34 12.54 -5.25
CA VAL A 147 2.82 13.90 -5.47
C VAL A 147 3.60 14.26 -4.21
N ASP A 148 4.88 14.58 -4.37
CA ASP A 148 5.70 15.07 -3.26
C ASP A 148 5.23 16.50 -2.93
N ASP A 149 4.63 16.67 -1.74
CA ASP A 149 4.08 17.95 -1.31
C ASP A 149 5.17 18.96 -0.90
N GLN A 150 6.43 18.51 -0.76
CA GLN A 150 7.59 19.36 -0.50
C GLN A 150 8.36 19.71 -1.78
N ASP A 151 8.07 19.08 -2.91
CA ASP A 151 8.68 19.45 -4.20
C ASP A 151 8.00 20.72 -4.74
N PRO A 152 8.76 21.80 -5.03
CA PRO A 152 8.18 23.05 -5.53
C PRO A 152 7.42 22.88 -6.85
N SER A 153 7.77 21.89 -7.68
CA SER A 153 7.06 21.61 -8.94
C SER A 153 5.64 21.08 -8.73
N ALA A 154 5.32 20.55 -7.54
CA ALA A 154 3.96 20.13 -7.18
C ALA A 154 3.00 21.30 -6.95
N HIS A 155 3.54 22.52 -6.81
CA HIS A 155 2.80 23.76 -6.56
C HIS A 155 2.94 24.78 -7.69
N ASP A 156 3.48 24.37 -8.84
CA ASP A 156 3.62 25.26 -10.00
C ASP A 156 2.23 25.57 -10.58
N ASP A 157 1.74 26.77 -10.28
CA ASP A 157 0.46 27.32 -10.74
C ASP A 157 0.63 28.41 -11.80
N SER A 158 1.84 28.53 -12.39
CA SER A 158 2.21 29.56 -13.36
C SER A 158 1.79 29.28 -14.81
#